data_AF-A0A9D2HZW2-F1
#
_entry.id   AF-A0A9D2HZW2-F1
#
_cell.length_a   1.000
_cell.length_b   1.000
_cell.length_c   1.000
_cell.angle_alpha   90.00
_cell.angle_beta   90.00
_cell.angle_gamma   90.00
#
_symmetry.space_group_name_H-M   'P 1'
#
loop_
_entity.id
_entity.type
_entity.pdbx_description
1 polymer ?
#
loop_
_entity_poly.entity_id
_entity_poly.type
_entity_poly.pdbx_seq_one_letter_code
_entity_poly.pdbx_strand_id
1 'polypeptide(L)'
;MELKETVEMMNSEDYRERFTAEYQQLRIRTLGLEEMLHKYKQDKLSFAPSCSYELLRAQLNSMKAYAGILEERARIEHIKLY
;
A
#
# COMPACT_ATOMS: atom_id res chain seq x y z
N MET A 1 -4.97 10.71 -4.18
CA MET A 1 -4.37 9.99 -5.31
C MET A 1 -4.98 8.60 -5.38
N GLU A 2 -5.43 8.20 -6.56
CA GLU A 2 -5.92 6.86 -6.87
C GLU A 2 -4.82 5.99 -7.49
N LEU A 3 -5.01 4.67 -7.47
CA LEU A 3 -4.01 3.74 -7.99
C LEU A 3 -3.67 4.02 -9.47
N LYS A 4 -4.67 4.38 -10.29
CA LYS A 4 -4.49 4.67 -11.72
C LYS A 4 -3.62 5.89 -11.99
N GLU A 5 -3.61 6.86 -11.08
CA GLU A 5 -2.86 8.11 -11.23
C GLU A 5 -1.35 7.89 -11.08
N THR A 6 -0.94 6.74 -10.55
CA THR A 6 0.49 6.38 -10.41
C THR A 6 1.13 5.86 -11.69
N VAL A 7 0.35 5.58 -12.75
CA VAL A 7 0.85 4.97 -13.99
C VAL A 7 1.90 5.85 -14.67
N GLU A 8 1.69 7.16 -14.73
CA GLU A 8 2.66 8.07 -15.35
C GLU A 8 3.98 8.05 -14.58
N MET A 9 3.92 8.15 -13.25
CA MET A 9 5.10 8.12 -12.38
C MET A 9 5.88 6.80 -12.47
N MET A 10 5.19 5.67 -12.66
CA MET A 10 5.83 4.35 -12.86
C MET A 10 6.68 4.29 -14.13
N ASN A 11 6.32 5.05 -15.15
CA ASN A 11 7.00 5.09 -16.44
C ASN A 11 7.98 6.25 -16.56
N SER A 12 8.19 7.02 -15.48
CA SER A 12 9.14 8.11 -15.47
C SER A 12 10.57 7.61 -15.63
N GLU A 13 11.41 8.39 -16.31
CA GLU A 13 12.86 8.19 -16.36
C GLU A 13 13.53 8.50 -15.01
N ASP A 14 12.93 9.41 -14.21
CA ASP A 14 13.41 9.70 -12.86
C ASP A 14 13.02 8.56 -11.91
N TYR A 15 14.02 7.88 -11.36
CA TYR A 15 13.80 6.80 -10.39
C TYR A 15 13.07 7.26 -9.14
N ARG A 16 13.18 8.54 -8.77
CA ARG A 16 12.51 9.11 -7.59
C ARG A 16 11.01 9.14 -7.79
N GLU A 17 10.55 9.43 -9.00
CA GLU A 17 9.12 9.39 -9.33
C GLU A 17 8.60 7.95 -9.31
N ARG A 18 9.36 7.00 -9.87
CA ARG A 18 9.01 5.57 -9.78
C ARG A 18 8.95 5.08 -8.33
N PHE A 19 9.88 5.54 -7.49
CA PHE A 19 9.91 5.24 -6.05
C PHE A 19 8.69 5.81 -5.32
N THR A 20 8.35 7.08 -5.57
CA THR A 20 7.16 7.69 -5.00
C THR A 20 5.88 6.98 -5.48
N ALA A 21 5.83 6.55 -6.75
CA ALA A 21 4.73 5.75 -7.28
C ALA A 21 4.56 4.44 -6.49
N GLU A 22 5.64 3.68 -6.31
CA GLU A 22 5.65 2.43 -5.55
C GLU A 22 5.09 2.62 -4.12
N TYR A 23 5.64 3.60 -3.39
CA TYR A 23 5.21 3.89 -2.03
C TYR A 23 3.71 4.23 -1.96
N GLN A 24 3.24 5.06 -2.89
CA GLN A 24 1.85 5.46 -2.87
C GLN A 24 0.90 4.34 -3.27
N GLN A 25 1.26 3.51 -4.26
CA GLN A 25 0.49 2.31 -4.61
C GLN A 25 0.37 1.35 -3.43
N LEU A 26 1.49 1.12 -2.71
CA LEU A 26 1.51 0.31 -1.51
C LEU A 26 0.58 0.90 -0.44
N ARG A 27 0.64 2.20 -0.18
CA ARG A 27 -0.24 2.87 0.79
C ARG A 27 -1.70 2.75 0.44
N ILE A 28 -2.09 3.02 -0.81
CA ILE A 28 -3.48 2.91 -1.27
C ILE A 28 -4.00 1.49 -1.04
N ARG A 29 -3.21 0.46 -1.42
CA ARG A 29 -3.60 -0.95 -1.21
C ARG A 29 -3.63 -1.33 0.27
N THR A 30 -2.71 -0.79 1.08
CA THR A 30 -2.65 -1.03 2.53
C THR A 30 -3.91 -0.50 3.22
N LEU A 31 -4.32 0.73 2.90
CA LEU A 31 -5.54 1.34 3.44
C LEU A 31 -6.79 0.57 3.00
N GLY A 32 -6.86 0.15 1.73
CA GLY A 32 -7.97 -0.67 1.23
C GLY A 32 -8.08 -2.02 1.95
N LEU A 33 -6.95 -2.70 2.19
CA LEU A 33 -6.95 -3.96 2.93
C LEU A 33 -7.29 -3.77 4.41
N GLU A 34 -6.82 -2.69 5.03
CA GLU A 34 -7.17 -2.34 6.41
C GLU A 34 -8.67 -2.09 6.57
N GLU A 35 -9.28 -1.32 5.67
CA GLU A 35 -10.72 -1.09 5.66
C GLU A 35 -11.50 -2.39 5.43
N MET A 36 -11.04 -3.23 4.50
CA MET A 36 -11.64 -4.54 4.25
C MET A 36 -11.62 -5.42 5.51
N LEU A 37 -10.49 -5.47 6.23
CA LEU A 37 -10.35 -6.25 7.46
C LEU A 37 -11.17 -5.68 8.61
N HIS A 38 -11.38 -4.37 8.66
CA HIS A 38 -12.30 -3.74 9.60
C HIS A 38 -13.76 -4.18 9.33
N LYS A 39 -14.19 -4.15 8.07
CA LYS A 39 -15.52 -4.64 7.66
C LYS A 39 -15.69 -6.14 7.91
N TYR A 40 -14.65 -6.94 7.65
CA TYR A 40 -14.64 -8.38 7.95
C TYR A 40 -14.93 -8.60 9.44
N LYS A 41 -14.19 -7.96 10.35
CA LYS A 41 -14.40 -8.11 11.81
C LYS A 41 -15.78 -7.66 12.33
N GLN A 42 -16.50 -6.86 11.56
CA GLN A 42 -17.83 -6.39 11.90
C GLN A 42 -18.94 -7.20 11.24
N ASP A 43 -18.61 -8.29 10.53
CA ASP A 43 -19.54 -9.06 9.70
C ASP A 43 -20.28 -8.20 8.65
N LYS A 44 -19.62 -7.13 8.17
CA LYS A 44 -20.16 -6.17 7.18
C LYS A 44 -19.51 -6.31 5.79
N LEU A 45 -18.69 -7.33 5.59
CA LEU A 45 -18.05 -7.57 4.31
C LEU A 45 -19.09 -8.14 3.33
N SER A 46 -19.23 -7.52 2.16
CA SER A 46 -20.23 -7.91 1.16
C SER A 46 -19.92 -9.23 0.44
N PHE A 47 -18.78 -9.84 0.74
CA PHE A 47 -18.32 -11.09 0.15
C PHE A 47 -17.54 -11.91 1.21
N ALA A 48 -17.40 -13.21 0.95
CA ALA A 48 -16.59 -14.11 1.76
C ALA A 48 -15.23 -14.34 1.09
N PRO A 49 -14.10 -14.00 1.73
CA PRO A 49 -12.78 -14.33 1.20
C PRO A 49 -12.56 -15.85 1.19
N SER A 50 -11.87 -16.36 0.18
CA SER A 50 -11.51 -17.79 0.10
C SER A 50 -10.34 -18.17 1.01
N CYS A 51 -9.65 -17.19 1.60
CA CYS A 51 -8.53 -17.38 2.51
C CYS A 51 -8.86 -16.90 3.93
N SER A 52 -8.05 -17.28 4.90
CA SER A 52 -8.28 -16.94 6.30
C SER A 52 -8.07 -15.46 6.57
N TYR A 53 -8.77 -14.96 7.59
CA TYR A 53 -8.57 -13.61 8.11
C TYR A 53 -7.12 -13.39 8.56
N GLU A 54 -6.50 -14.41 9.16
CA GLU A 54 -5.12 -14.38 9.65
C GLU A 54 -4.13 -14.16 8.52
N LEU A 55 -4.34 -14.79 7.36
CA LEU A 55 -3.47 -14.59 6.19
C LEU A 55 -3.56 -13.16 5.68
N LEU A 56 -4.77 -12.61 5.57
CA LEU A 56 -4.99 -11.23 5.15
C LEU A 56 -4.41 -10.22 6.15
N ARG A 57 -4.51 -10.52 7.46
CA ARG A 57 -3.89 -9.71 8.51
C ARG A 57 -2.37 -9.77 8.45
N ALA A 58 -1.79 -10.93 8.17
CA ALA A 58 -0.35 -11.07 7.95
C ALA A 58 0.09 -10.27 6.73
N GLN A 59 -0.66 -10.32 5.62
CA GLN A 59 -0.43 -9.49 4.45
C GLN A 59 -0.44 -7.99 4.80
N LEU A 60 -1.44 -7.51 5.56
CA LEU A 60 -1.51 -6.11 5.99
C LEU A 60 -0.27 -5.69 6.80
N ASN A 61 0.16 -6.54 7.74
CA ASN A 61 1.35 -6.25 8.55
C ASN A 61 2.62 -6.17 7.69
N SER A 62 2.80 -7.09 6.74
CA SER A 62 3.93 -7.07 5.81
C SER A 62 3.92 -5.81 4.94
N MET A 63 2.75 -5.37 4.47
CA MET A 63 2.63 -4.14 3.68
C MET A 63 2.97 -2.89 4.51
N LYS A 64 2.54 -2.82 5.78
CA LYS A 64 2.91 -1.73 6.70
C LYS A 64 4.40 -1.72 7.00
N ALA A 65 5.01 -2.89 7.24
CA ALA A 65 6.45 -3.00 7.43
C ALA A 65 7.22 -2.54 6.19
N TYR A 66 6.77 -2.93 5.00
CA TYR A 66 7.40 -2.49 3.75
C TYR A 66 7.26 -0.99 3.52
N ALA A 67 6.09 -0.40 3.81
CA ALA A 67 5.90 1.04 3.76
C ALA A 67 6.89 1.80 4.66
N GLY A 68 7.11 1.31 5.89
CA GLY A 68 8.11 1.90 6.80
C GLY A 68 9.54 1.82 6.26
N ILE A 69 9.90 0.75 5.54
CA ILE A 69 11.20 0.65 4.86
C ILE A 69 11.31 1.73 3.76
N LEU A 70 10.24 1.94 2.98
CA LEU A 70 10.23 2.96 1.92
C LEU A 70 10.29 4.38 2.49
N GLU A 71 9.62 4.66 3.61
CA GLU A 71 9.71 5.95 4.31
C GLU A 71 11.14 6.24 4.79
N GLU A 72 11.80 5.24 5.39
CA GLU A 72 13.18 5.38 5.84
C GLU A 72 14.16 5.56 4.67
N ARG A 73 13.98 4.80 3.58
CA ARG A 73 14.75 4.99 2.35
C ARG A 73 14.54 6.38 1.76
N ALA A 74 13.31 6.87 1.69
CA ALA A 74 13.02 8.22 1.20
C ALA A 74 13.74 9.30 2.02
N ARG A 75 13.80 9.12 3.35
CA ARG A 75 14.53 10.01 4.26
C ARG A 75 16.03 10.02 3.97
N ILE A 76 16.63 8.86 3.71
CA ILE A 76 18.06 8.69 3.39
C ILE A 76 18.40 9.23 1.99
N GLU A 77 17.55 8.93 1.01
CA GLU A 77 17.74 9.28 -0.40
C GLU A 77 17.23 10.71 -0.74
N HIS A 78 16.69 11.42 0.25
CA HIS A 78 16.08 12.75 0.12
C HIS A 78 14.96 12.82 -0.93
N ILE A 79 14.12 11.78 -0.97
CA ILE A 79 12.98 11.68 -1.89
C ILE A 79 11.71 12.18 -1.20
N LYS A 80 10.98 13.07 -1.88
CA LYS A 80 9.69 13.56 -1.39
C LYS A 80 8.58 12.58 -1.76
N LEU A 81 7.91 12.04 -0.74
CA LEU A 81 6.81 11.09 -0.91
C LEU A 81 5.43 11.76 -1.01
N TYR A 82 5.28 12.98 -0.48
CA TYR A 82 4.04 13.76 -0.40
C TYR A 82 4.36 15.26 -0.45
#